data_AF-A0A382YEV9-F1
#
_entry.id   AF-A0A382YEV9-F1
#
_cell.length_a   1.000
_cell.length_b   1.000
_cell.length_c   1.000
_cell.angle_alpha   90.00
_cell.angle_beta   90.00
_cell.angle_gamma   90.00
#
_symmetry.space_group_name_H-M   'P 1'
#
loop_
_entity.id
_entity.type
_entity.pdbx_description
1 polymer ?
#
loop_
_entity_poly.entity_id
_entity_poly.type
_entity_poly.pdbx_seq_one_letter_code
_entity_poly.pdbx_strand_id
1 'polypeptide(L)'
;MAFINHCGASLISLDRLGELNDPVPYTNTHYPIRHDVFVNMAKDAITKGGFEIKSEEYSLLQVDDGKTKKDNMFGLLKVQSRREVMKDTGKVVGLRNSGSMDFRGVLGCGGECFVCDNLVFSAEIIVGRKHTKNIMVDLPGLMTAAVERL
;
A
#
# COMPACT_ATOMS: atom_id res chain seq x y z
N MET A 1 12.83 10.34 2.34
CA MET A 1 12.18 9.01 2.17
C MET A 1 12.77 8.03 3.16
N ALA A 2 11.95 7.25 3.86
CA ALA A 2 12.43 6.14 4.69
C ALA A 2 11.42 4.98 4.64
N PHE A 3 11.93 3.79 4.33
CA PHE A 3 11.23 2.51 4.43
C PHE A 3 12.01 1.65 5.40
N ILE A 4 11.40 1.33 6.55
CA ILE A 4 12.09 0.68 7.66
C ILE A 4 11.37 -0.61 8.03
N ASN A 5 12.15 -1.69 8.05
CA ASN A 5 11.76 -3.01 8.52
C ASN A 5 12.42 -3.25 9.90
N HIS A 6 11.81 -2.75 10.97
CA HIS A 6 12.34 -2.86 12.33
C HIS A 6 11.59 -3.90 13.20
N CYS A 7 10.32 -4.15 12.91
CA CYS A 7 9.43 -5.02 13.66
C CYS A 7 9.21 -6.40 13.02
N GLY A 8 10.14 -6.83 12.16
CA GLY A 8 10.20 -8.18 11.63
C GLY A 8 9.55 -8.37 10.25
N ALA A 9 9.17 -7.30 9.56
CA ALA A 9 8.79 -7.43 8.16
C ALA A 9 10.02 -7.75 7.29
N SER A 10 9.84 -8.56 6.26
CA SER A 10 10.89 -8.90 5.30
C SER A 10 10.53 -8.37 3.92
N LEU A 11 11.55 -7.93 3.16
CA LEU A 11 11.37 -7.53 1.76
C LEU A 11 10.77 -8.66 0.94
N ILE A 12 9.84 -8.33 0.06
CA ILE A 12 9.18 -9.27 -0.84
C ILE A 12 9.00 -8.65 -2.23
N SER A 13 9.10 -9.46 -3.28
CA SER A 13 8.79 -9.01 -4.64
C SER A 13 7.29 -9.06 -4.92
N LEU A 14 6.85 -8.30 -5.92
CA LEU A 14 5.45 -8.32 -6.34
C LEU A 14 5.00 -9.69 -6.85
N ASP A 15 5.86 -10.42 -7.56
CA ASP A 15 5.55 -11.78 -8.04
C ASP A 15 5.29 -12.73 -6.85
N ARG A 16 6.12 -12.63 -5.80
CA ARG A 16 5.96 -13.44 -4.59
C ARG A 16 4.71 -13.05 -3.78
N LEU A 17 4.30 -11.78 -3.81
CA LEU A 17 3.00 -11.36 -3.27
C LEU A 17 1.83 -12.01 -4.02
N GLY A 18 1.96 -12.21 -5.34
CA GLY A 18 0.95 -12.87 -6.18
C GLY A 18 0.84 -14.38 -5.95
N GLU A 19 1.87 -15.00 -5.39
CA GLU A 19 1.88 -16.43 -5.01
C GLU A 19 1.27 -16.70 -3.62
N LEU A 20 0.98 -15.66 -2.84
CA LEU A 20 0.37 -15.82 -1.52
C LEU A 20 -1.08 -16.32 -1.64
N ASN A 21 -1.49 -17.11 -0.65
CA ASN A 21 -2.89 -17.52 -0.52
C ASN A 21 -3.80 -16.31 -0.31
N ASP A 22 -5.06 -16.44 -0.73
CA ASP A 22 -6.07 -15.41 -0.45
C ASP A 22 -6.24 -15.23 1.08
N PRO A 23 -6.37 -13.97 1.55
CA PRO A 23 -6.48 -13.71 2.98
C PRO A 23 -7.80 -14.24 3.53
N VAL A 24 -7.73 -14.93 4.66
CA VAL A 24 -8.90 -15.51 5.33
C VAL A 24 -9.59 -14.43 6.19
N PRO A 25 -10.90 -14.19 6.02
CA PRO A 25 -11.67 -13.32 6.91
C PRO A 25 -11.58 -13.75 8.39
N TYR A 26 -11.41 -12.78 9.30
CA TYR A 26 -11.36 -13.04 10.75
C TYR A 26 -12.77 -13.02 11.37
N THR A 27 -13.70 -12.31 10.74
CA THR A 27 -15.10 -12.19 11.16
C THR A 27 -16.00 -12.08 9.92
N ASN A 28 -17.30 -12.23 10.10
CA ASN A 28 -18.31 -12.10 9.03
C ASN A 28 -18.37 -10.70 8.40
N THR A 29 -17.77 -9.69 9.04
CA THR A 29 -17.69 -8.31 8.54
C THR A 29 -16.32 -7.95 7.99
N HIS A 30 -15.36 -8.87 8.05
CA HIS A 30 -14.01 -8.68 7.50
C HIS A 30 -13.95 -9.09 6.04
N TYR A 31 -13.55 -8.16 5.19
CA TYR A 31 -13.36 -8.41 3.77
C TYR A 31 -11.94 -7.96 3.39
N PRO A 32 -10.91 -8.76 3.73
CA PRO A 32 -9.53 -8.43 3.44
C PRO A 32 -9.29 -8.41 1.92
N ILE A 33 -8.32 -7.58 1.49
CA ILE A 33 -7.91 -7.50 0.08
C ILE A 33 -6.53 -8.15 -0.03
N ARG A 34 -6.34 -9.07 -1.00
CA ARG A 34 -5.04 -9.66 -1.27
C ARG A 34 -4.00 -8.59 -1.62
N HIS A 35 -2.77 -8.75 -1.14
CA HIS A 35 -1.78 -7.69 -1.15
C HIS A 35 -1.33 -7.27 -2.56
N ASP A 36 -1.16 -8.22 -3.48
CA ASP A 36 -0.90 -7.98 -4.90
C ASP A 36 -2.04 -7.19 -5.58
N VAL A 37 -3.31 -7.54 -5.32
CA VAL A 37 -4.48 -6.84 -5.85
C VAL A 37 -4.49 -5.40 -5.36
N PHE A 38 -4.21 -5.18 -4.07
CA PHE A 38 -4.09 -3.85 -3.49
C PHE A 38 -2.97 -3.02 -4.14
N VAL A 39 -1.79 -3.62 -4.34
CA VAL A 39 -0.66 -2.98 -5.03
C VAL A 39 -1.03 -2.64 -6.47
N ASN A 40 -1.64 -3.55 -7.21
CA ASN A 40 -2.02 -3.31 -8.60
C ASN A 40 -3.05 -2.19 -8.73
N MET A 41 -4.03 -2.10 -7.83
CA MET A 41 -4.96 -0.95 -7.79
C MET A 41 -4.24 0.37 -7.56
N ALA A 42 -3.23 0.40 -6.67
CA ALA A 42 -2.42 1.59 -6.45
C ALA A 42 -1.58 1.94 -7.69
N LYS A 43 -0.93 0.96 -8.33
CA LYS A 43 -0.14 1.16 -9.56
C LYS A 43 -1.01 1.66 -10.72
N ASP A 44 -2.24 1.18 -10.83
CA ASP A 44 -3.23 1.66 -11.80
C ASP A 44 -3.61 3.11 -11.52
N ALA A 45 -3.87 3.48 -10.26
CA ALA A 45 -4.16 4.85 -9.87
C ALA A 45 -2.99 5.80 -10.19
N ILE A 46 -1.76 5.35 -9.92
CA ILE A 46 -0.53 6.09 -10.24
C ILE A 46 -0.40 6.34 -11.74
N THR A 47 -0.56 5.29 -12.53
CA THR A 47 -0.42 5.36 -13.99
C THR A 47 -1.49 6.24 -14.61
N LYS A 48 -2.75 6.10 -14.17
CA LYS A 48 -3.88 6.94 -14.62
C LYS A 48 -3.70 8.41 -14.23
N GLY A 49 -3.10 8.67 -13.07
CA GLY A 49 -2.74 10.02 -12.63
C GLY A 49 -1.61 10.68 -13.42
N GLY A 50 -1.03 10.01 -14.43
CA GLY A 50 0.01 10.58 -15.29
C GLY A 50 1.42 10.45 -14.73
N PHE A 51 1.63 9.54 -13.78
CA PHE A 51 2.93 9.26 -13.20
C PHE A 51 3.55 7.97 -13.76
N GLU A 52 4.87 7.91 -13.73
CA GLU A 52 5.67 6.72 -14.00
C GLU A 52 6.32 6.25 -12.70
N ILE A 53 6.25 4.94 -12.44
CA ILE A 53 6.89 4.33 -11.27
C ILE A 53 8.37 4.10 -11.60
N LYS A 54 9.26 4.70 -10.83
CA LYS A 54 10.72 4.60 -11.00
C LYS A 54 11.35 3.51 -10.15
N SER A 55 10.83 3.32 -8.95
CA SER A 55 11.21 2.21 -8.08
C SER A 55 10.05 1.84 -7.18
N GLU A 56 10.01 0.58 -6.77
CA GLU A 56 9.02 0.06 -5.84
C GLU A 56 9.71 -0.92 -4.88
N GLU A 57 9.38 -0.80 -3.60
CA GLU A 57 9.86 -1.68 -2.54
C GLU A 57 8.65 -2.11 -1.71
N TYR A 58 8.58 -3.41 -1.40
CA TYR A 58 7.51 -3.98 -0.61
C TYR A 58 8.10 -4.82 0.51
N SER A 59 7.41 -4.81 1.66
CA SER A 59 7.72 -5.65 2.80
C SER A 59 6.46 -6.32 3.29
N LEU A 60 6.63 -7.54 3.78
CA LEU A 60 5.56 -8.36 4.33
C LEU A 60 5.92 -8.78 5.75
N LEU A 61 4.99 -8.60 6.67
CA LEU A 61 5.01 -9.15 8.01
C LEU A 61 3.94 -10.24 8.08
N GLN A 62 4.40 -11.49 8.03
CA GLN A 62 3.57 -12.66 8.28
C GLN A 62 4.05 -13.38 9.53
N VAL A 63 3.16 -13.51 10.51
CA VAL A 63 3.41 -14.23 11.76
C VAL A 63 2.21 -15.12 12.03
N ASP A 64 2.45 -16.38 12.36
CA ASP A 64 1.43 -17.31 12.85
C ASP A 64 2.06 -18.18 13.94
N ASP A 65 1.87 -17.80 15.20
CA ASP A 65 2.38 -18.53 16.37
C ASP A 65 1.27 -19.27 17.15
N GLY A 66 0.08 -19.38 16.54
CA GLY A 66 -1.12 -19.96 17.16
C GLY A 66 -1.84 -19.04 18.17
N LYS A 67 -1.24 -17.92 18.58
CA LYS A 67 -1.87 -16.89 19.44
C LYS A 67 -2.06 -15.57 18.71
N THR A 68 -1.11 -15.23 17.87
CA THR A 68 -1.06 -14.02 17.06
C THR A 68 -0.94 -14.44 15.61
N LYS A 69 -1.87 -13.95 14.79
CA LYS A 69 -1.78 -14.08 13.35
C LYS A 69 -1.70 -12.68 12.75
N LYS A 70 -0.61 -12.39 12.04
CA LYS A 70 -0.39 -11.14 11.32
C LYS A 70 -0.17 -11.42 9.85
N ASP A 71 -0.75 -10.54 9.06
CA ASP A 71 -0.62 -10.52 7.61
C ASP A 71 -0.71 -9.06 7.20
N ASN A 72 0.45 -8.41 7.09
CA ASN A 72 0.56 -6.97 6.87
C ASN A 72 1.59 -6.69 5.78
N MET A 73 1.17 -6.00 4.74
CA MET A 73 2.04 -5.52 3.67
C MET A 73 2.24 -4.02 3.80
N PHE A 74 3.48 -3.60 3.57
CA PHE A 74 3.92 -2.21 3.46
C PHE A 74 4.60 -2.02 2.12
N GLY A 75 4.44 -0.85 1.52
CA GLY A 75 5.08 -0.52 0.26
C GLY A 75 5.48 0.93 0.16
N LEU A 76 6.52 1.20 -0.62
CA LEU A 76 6.95 2.53 -0.98
C LEU A 76 7.31 2.56 -2.46
N LEU A 77 6.68 3.46 -3.20
CA LEU A 77 6.93 3.67 -4.62
C LEU A 77 7.46 5.08 -4.84
N LYS A 78 8.54 5.20 -5.60
CA LYS A 78 9.02 6.49 -6.13
C LYS A 78 8.41 6.69 -7.49
N VAL A 79 7.81 7.85 -7.70
CA VAL A 79 7.09 8.18 -8.92
C VAL A 79 7.56 9.50 -9.49
N GLN A 80 7.52 9.60 -10.82
CA GLN A 80 7.86 10.82 -11.55
C GLN A 80 6.70 11.22 -12.45
N SER A 81 6.39 12.52 -12.49
CA SER A 81 5.39 13.06 -13.42
C SER A 81 5.86 12.86 -14.85
N ARG A 82 5.01 12.29 -15.71
CA ARG A 82 5.32 12.15 -17.15
C ARG A 82 5.36 13.50 -17.88
N ARG A 83 4.75 14.54 -17.31
CA ARG A 83 4.65 15.88 -17.92
C ARG A 83 5.82 16.80 -17.56
N GLU A 84 6.47 16.59 -16.42
CA GLU A 84 7.51 17.47 -15.89
C GLU A 84 8.85 16.74 -15.71
N VAL A 85 9.35 16.12 -16.79
CA VAL A 85 10.60 15.34 -16.78
C VAL A 85 11.81 16.18 -16.35
N MET A 86 11.80 17.50 -16.59
CA MET A 86 12.93 18.40 -16.27
C MET A 86 12.95 18.90 -14.82
N LYS A 87 11.87 18.72 -14.06
CA LYS A 87 11.83 19.04 -12.63
C LYS A 87 11.76 17.73 -11.86
N ASP A 88 12.92 17.22 -11.47
CA ASP A 88 13.04 16.01 -10.63
C ASP A 88 12.56 16.28 -9.20
N THR A 89 11.27 16.62 -9.07
CA THR A 89 10.57 16.72 -7.80
C THR A 89 10.08 15.32 -7.45
N GLY A 90 11.00 14.40 -7.19
CA GLY A 90 10.68 13.00 -6.93
C GLY A 90 9.53 12.88 -5.92
N LYS A 91 8.38 12.39 -6.39
CA LYS A 91 7.19 12.17 -5.57
C LYS A 91 7.21 10.75 -5.06
N VAL A 92 6.52 10.52 -3.95
CA VAL A 92 6.42 9.20 -3.33
C VAL A 92 5.00 8.81 -3.03
N VAL A 93 4.76 7.51 -3.13
CA VAL A 93 3.51 6.86 -2.76
C VAL A 93 3.81 5.77 -1.74
N GLY A 94 3.25 5.90 -0.54
CA GLY A 94 3.28 4.89 0.50
C GLY A 94 2.03 4.02 0.49
N LEU A 95 2.19 2.73 0.72
CA LEU A 95 1.13 1.74 0.79
C LEU A 95 1.17 1.00 2.12
N ARG A 96 0.00 0.67 2.66
CA ARG A 96 -0.15 -0.36 3.67
C ARG A 96 -1.48 -1.10 3.52
N ASN A 97 -1.43 -2.42 3.64
CA ASN A 97 -2.61 -3.27 3.57
C ASN A 97 -2.52 -4.38 4.63
N SER A 98 -3.56 -4.57 5.44
CA SER A 98 -3.63 -5.65 6.42
C SER A 98 -4.64 -6.71 5.98
N GLY A 99 -4.22 -7.96 5.97
CA GLY A 99 -5.09 -9.13 5.90
C GLY A 99 -5.56 -9.63 7.27
N SER A 100 -5.12 -8.98 8.36
CA SER A 100 -5.29 -9.45 9.76
C SER A 100 -5.99 -8.44 10.67
N MET A 101 -6.74 -7.47 10.10
CA MET A 101 -7.45 -6.40 10.82
C MET A 101 -6.58 -5.42 11.63
N ASP A 102 -5.25 -5.50 11.56
CA ASP A 102 -4.36 -4.60 12.32
C ASP A 102 -4.56 -3.13 11.92
N PHE A 103 -4.87 -2.87 10.66
CA PHE A 103 -5.16 -1.54 10.13
C PHE A 103 -5.93 -1.60 8.80
N ARG A 104 -6.51 -0.46 8.43
CA ARG A 104 -7.23 -0.28 7.16
C ARG A 104 -6.28 -0.24 5.96
N GLY A 105 -6.76 -0.59 4.77
CA GLY A 105 -6.01 -0.38 3.52
C GLY A 105 -5.83 1.12 3.23
N VAL A 106 -4.58 1.56 3.05
CA VAL A 106 -4.23 2.97 2.87
C VAL A 106 -3.23 3.16 1.73
N LEU A 107 -3.49 4.20 0.92
CA LEU A 107 -2.53 4.82 0.04
C LEU A 107 -2.26 6.24 0.55
N GLY A 108 -1.00 6.64 0.60
CA GLY A 108 -0.59 8.00 0.87
C GLY A 108 0.38 8.49 -0.20
N CYS A 109 0.34 9.78 -0.53
CA CYS A 109 1.22 10.37 -1.52
C CYS A 109 1.64 11.80 -1.14
N GLY A 110 2.78 12.23 -1.67
CA GLY A 110 3.33 13.57 -1.47
C GLY A 110 4.75 13.72 -2.04
N GLY A 111 5.41 14.84 -1.75
CA GLY A 111 6.85 15.00 -1.90
C GLY A 111 7.63 14.12 -0.91
N GLU A 112 7.04 13.84 0.26
CA GLU A 112 7.58 12.89 1.23
C GLU A 112 6.52 11.92 1.77
N CYS A 113 6.96 10.70 2.05
CA CYS A 113 6.17 9.63 2.66
C CYS A 113 7.09 8.85 3.59
N PHE A 114 6.53 8.47 4.74
CA PHE A 114 7.17 7.62 5.72
C PHE A 114 6.30 6.39 5.96
N VAL A 115 6.87 5.20 5.74
CA VAL A 115 6.20 3.91 5.93
C VAL A 115 7.13 3.00 6.71
N CYS A 116 6.66 2.47 7.82
CA CYS A 116 7.43 1.56 8.67
C CYS A 116 6.56 0.38 9.12
N ASP A 117 7.19 -0.78 9.29
CA ASP A 117 6.55 -2.02 9.74
C ASP A 117 6.08 -1.98 11.20
N ASN A 118 6.46 -0.94 11.95
CA ASN A 118 5.91 -0.60 13.26
C ASN A 118 4.54 0.12 13.21
N LEU A 119 3.87 0.12 12.05
CA LEU A 119 2.58 0.76 11.76
C LEU A 119 2.60 2.29 11.58
N VAL A 120 3.75 2.94 11.73
CA VAL A 120 3.88 4.38 11.45
C VAL A 120 3.67 4.62 9.96
N PHE A 121 2.78 5.57 9.65
CA PHE A 121 2.44 5.97 8.30
C PHE A 121 2.17 7.47 8.24
N SER A 122 2.94 8.20 7.43
CA SER A 122 2.79 9.64 7.24
C SER A 122 2.99 10.02 5.76
N ALA A 123 2.14 10.89 5.25
CA ALA A 123 2.18 11.47 3.91
C ALA A 123 1.34 12.75 3.88
N GLU A 124 1.51 13.59 2.87
CA GLU A 124 0.73 14.82 2.70
C GLU A 124 -0.74 14.55 2.41
N ILE A 125 -1.02 13.58 1.54
CA ILE A 125 -2.37 13.12 1.20
C ILE A 125 -2.48 11.67 1.63
N ILE A 126 -3.49 11.33 2.43
CA ILE A 126 -3.73 9.97 2.91
C ILE A 126 -5.18 9.59 2.66
N VAL A 127 -5.41 8.51 1.92
CA VAL A 127 -6.73 7.94 1.66
C VAL A 127 -6.78 6.47 2.03
N GLY A 128 -7.93 6.00 2.50
CA GLY A 128 -8.08 4.59 2.88
C GLY A 128 -9.47 4.21 3.32
N ARG A 129 -9.70 2.90 3.41
CA ARG A 129 -10.97 2.29 3.79
C ARG A 129 -10.75 1.04 4.61
N LYS A 130 -11.62 0.82 5.60
CA LYS A 130 -11.65 -0.43 6.39
C LYS A 130 -12.04 -1.60 5.48
N HIS A 131 -11.46 -2.77 5.73
CA HIS A 131 -11.73 -4.04 5.05
C HIS A 131 -13.13 -4.57 5.37
N THR A 132 -14.12 -3.90 4.79
CA THR A 132 -15.55 -4.19 4.87
C THR A 132 -16.07 -4.51 3.47
N LYS A 133 -17.29 -5.04 3.37
CA LYS A 133 -17.88 -5.52 2.11
C LYS A 133 -17.76 -4.55 0.94
N ASN A 134 -17.84 -3.25 1.20
CA ASN A 134 -17.86 -2.22 0.14
C ASN A 134 -16.48 -1.58 -0.12
N ILE A 135 -15.39 -2.14 0.44
CA ILE A 135 -14.05 -1.56 0.27
C ILE A 135 -13.66 -1.39 -1.21
N MET A 136 -14.00 -2.35 -2.06
CA MET A 136 -13.68 -2.34 -3.50
C MET A 136 -14.51 -1.33 -4.31
N VAL A 137 -15.62 -0.83 -3.76
CA VAL A 137 -16.45 0.18 -4.41
C VAL A 137 -15.81 1.56 -4.25
N ASP A 138 -15.33 1.86 -3.04
CA ASP A 138 -14.84 3.20 -2.69
C ASP A 138 -13.34 3.38 -2.92
N LEU A 139 -12.55 2.40 -2.49
CA LEU A 139 -11.10 2.55 -2.33
C LEU A 139 -10.38 2.90 -3.65
N PRO A 140 -10.68 2.25 -4.79
CA PRO A 140 -10.00 2.57 -6.05
C PRO A 140 -10.21 4.03 -6.48
N GLY A 141 -11.44 4.55 -6.37
CA GLY A 141 -11.75 5.94 -6.73
C GLY A 141 -11.04 6.95 -5.83
N LEU A 142 -10.92 6.66 -4.53
CA LEU A 142 -10.18 7.50 -3.60
C LEU A 142 -8.68 7.51 -3.89
N MET A 143 -8.10 6.36 -4.23
CA MET A 143 -6.70 6.25 -4.63
C MET A 143 -6.42 7.11 -5.87
N THR A 144 -7.27 7.02 -6.90
CA THR A 144 -7.15 7.86 -8.10
C THR A 144 -7.23 9.34 -7.75
N ALA A 145 -8.26 9.76 -7.02
CA ALA A 145 -8.43 11.17 -6.64
C ALA A 145 -7.29 11.71 -5.77
N ALA A 146 -6.63 10.87 -4.96
CA ALA A 146 -5.46 11.26 -4.18
C ALA A 146 -4.24 11.49 -5.08
N VAL A 147 -3.99 10.59 -6.04
CA VAL A 147 -2.84 10.72 -6.95
C VAL A 147 -3.03 11.86 -7.95
N GLU A 148 -4.24 12.16 -8.40
CA GLU A 148 -4.52 13.31 -9.27
C GLU A 148 -4.19 14.67 -8.62
N ARG A 149 -4.05 14.71 -7.29
CA ARG A 149 -3.70 15.89 -6.51
C ARG A 149 -2.19 15.98 -6.19
N LEU A 150 -1.40 15.01 -6.62
CA LEU A 150 0.04 14.88 -6.36
C LEU A 150 0.87 15.80 -7.25
#